data_AF-A0A0Q8DH59-F1
#
_entry.id   AF-A0A0Q8DH59-F1
#
_cell.length_a   1.000
_cell.length_b   1.000
_cell.length_c   1.000
_cell.angle_alpha   90.00
_cell.angle_beta   90.00
_cell.angle_gamma   90.00
#
_symmetry.space_group_name_H-M   'P 1'
#
loop_
_entity.id
_entity.type
_entity.pdbx_description
1 polymer ?
#
loop_
_entity_poly.entity_id
_entity_poly.type
_entity_poly.pdbx_seq_one_letter_code
_entity_poly.pdbx_strand_id
1 'polypeptide(L)'
;MKTSIRSSDAGAMSSRPGPGWRGGWLALALGAALWSLAAPAADNAQTDRLALAREYVANAKPHGFLDHLPPPDPDADADRLRLARAVRAMPREVLAQSLAVALAERASLEQLREAAAYARSDAGRFAADCFARMPFAGARGEGCFGSDEDQQPLFAQVVAAQSGVPGQVYQLAAQGMQGAIADALRALMASDDDTRRFFDDYCARQPQAGPCPSLRPPSGATPTAESRIHD
;
A
#
# COMPACT_ATOMS: atom_id res chain seq x y z
N MET A 1 49.10 -12.87 31.57
CA MET A 1 49.02 -14.24 32.11
C MET A 1 48.20 -15.10 31.15
N LYS A 2 48.77 -16.27 30.79
CA LYS A 2 48.20 -17.43 30.07
C LYS A 2 47.64 -17.24 28.64
N THR A 3 48.55 -17.51 27.70
CA THR A 3 48.40 -18.23 26.43
C THR A 3 47.56 -19.51 26.52
N SER A 4 46.86 -19.87 25.43
CA SER A 4 46.76 -21.26 24.97
C SER A 4 46.52 -21.33 23.46
N ILE A 5 47.41 -22.06 22.79
CA ILE A 5 47.46 -22.42 21.37
C ILE A 5 47.24 -23.94 21.30
N ARG A 6 46.50 -24.44 20.31
CA ARG A 6 46.72 -25.70 19.53
C ARG A 6 45.59 -25.84 18.49
N SER A 7 45.82 -25.99 17.17
CA SER A 7 46.48 -27.08 16.40
C SER A 7 45.81 -28.46 16.63
N SER A 8 45.61 -29.37 15.69
CA SER A 8 45.91 -29.54 14.25
C SER A 8 45.06 -30.72 13.71
N ASP A 9 45.25 -31.04 12.43
CA ASP A 9 45.09 -32.34 11.74
C ASP A 9 43.71 -32.63 11.12
N ALA A 10 43.53 -32.71 9.79
CA ALA A 10 44.19 -33.51 8.74
C ALA A 10 43.79 -35.00 8.73
N GLY A 11 43.14 -35.41 7.64
CA GLY A 11 42.87 -36.80 7.23
C GLY A 11 42.16 -36.80 5.87
N ALA A 12 42.91 -36.93 4.76
CA ALA A 12 43.14 -38.17 4.00
C ALA A 12 41.88 -38.65 3.24
N MET A 13 41.76 -38.38 1.93
CA MET A 13 42.29 -39.14 0.78
C MET A 13 41.56 -40.46 0.47
N SER A 14 41.42 -40.70 -0.85
CA SER A 14 41.09 -41.96 -1.55
C SER A 14 39.58 -42.28 -1.67
N SER A 15 39.00 -42.70 -2.80
CA SER A 15 39.52 -43.23 -4.08
C SER A 15 38.36 -43.34 -5.11
N ARG A 16 38.60 -42.96 -6.37
CA ARG A 16 37.92 -43.51 -7.58
C ARG A 16 38.54 -44.90 -7.90
N PRO A 17 38.17 -45.70 -8.94
CA PRO A 17 37.14 -45.58 -10.00
C PRO A 17 36.34 -46.89 -10.29
N GLY A 18 35.42 -46.91 -11.27
CA GLY A 18 35.01 -48.15 -11.93
C GLY A 18 33.81 -48.04 -12.91
N PRO A 19 33.71 -48.87 -13.97
CA PRO A 19 33.22 -48.45 -15.29
C PRO A 19 32.01 -49.23 -15.88
N GLY A 20 31.28 -48.57 -16.78
CA GLY A 20 30.82 -49.09 -18.08
C GLY A 20 29.63 -50.06 -18.16
N TRP A 21 28.74 -49.78 -19.12
CA TRP A 21 28.17 -50.64 -20.21
C TRP A 21 26.89 -49.91 -20.71
N ARG A 22 26.93 -49.23 -21.87
CA ARG A 22 26.66 -49.72 -23.24
C ARG A 22 25.21 -50.21 -23.49
N GLY A 23 24.57 -49.57 -24.47
CA GLY A 23 23.33 -49.99 -25.14
C GLY A 23 22.15 -49.08 -24.76
N GLY A 24 21.66 -48.15 -25.57
CA GLY A 24 21.52 -48.17 -27.03
C GLY A 24 20.08 -48.45 -27.39
N TRP A 25 19.21 -47.44 -27.34
CA TRP A 25 17.98 -47.38 -28.13
C TRP A 25 17.79 -45.95 -28.64
N LEU A 26 18.10 -45.79 -29.92
CA LEU A 26 17.51 -44.75 -30.76
C LEU A 26 16.00 -45.01 -30.81
N ALA A 27 15.22 -44.05 -30.30
CA ALA A 27 13.85 -43.85 -30.75
C ALA A 27 13.71 -42.37 -31.09
N LEU A 28 13.67 -42.10 -32.41
CA LEU A 28 13.15 -40.86 -32.94
C LEU A 28 11.72 -40.67 -32.44
N ALA A 29 11.48 -39.61 -31.68
CA ALA A 29 10.19 -38.96 -31.59
C ALA A 29 10.39 -37.48 -31.89
N LEU A 30 10.54 -37.18 -33.19
CA LEU A 30 10.07 -35.91 -33.73
C LEU A 30 8.55 -35.90 -33.60
N GLY A 31 8.00 -34.93 -32.88
CA GLY A 31 6.54 -34.78 -32.82
C GLY A 31 6.05 -33.87 -31.73
N ALA A 32 6.11 -32.56 -31.99
CA ALA A 32 5.14 -31.57 -31.54
C ALA A 32 4.75 -31.58 -30.05
N ALA A 33 5.56 -30.90 -29.23
CA ALA A 33 5.04 -30.15 -28.08
C ALA A 33 6.06 -29.09 -27.65
N LEU A 34 6.45 -28.20 -28.57
CA LEU A 34 6.94 -26.88 -28.22
C LEU A 34 5.76 -26.04 -27.69
N TRP A 35 5.19 -26.47 -26.56
CA TRP A 35 4.45 -25.56 -25.70
C TRP A 35 5.53 -24.84 -24.90
N SER A 36 6.09 -23.81 -25.53
CA SER A 36 6.75 -22.74 -24.81
C SER A 36 5.73 -22.23 -23.79
N LEU A 37 5.90 -22.67 -22.55
CA LEU A 37 5.32 -22.06 -21.35
C LEU A 37 5.90 -20.65 -21.24
N ALA A 38 5.41 -19.74 -22.07
CA ALA A 38 5.46 -18.32 -21.81
C ALA A 38 4.41 -18.06 -20.72
N ALA A 39 4.79 -18.30 -19.47
CA ALA A 39 4.06 -17.71 -18.35
C ALA A 39 4.02 -16.19 -18.56
N PRO A 40 2.88 -15.53 -18.30
CA PRO A 40 2.67 -14.13 -18.66
C PRO A 40 3.61 -13.23 -17.86
N ALA A 41 4.67 -12.73 -18.49
CA ALA A 41 5.56 -11.74 -17.89
C ALA A 41 4.79 -10.47 -17.43
N ALA A 42 3.61 -10.21 -18.01
CA ALA A 42 2.71 -9.15 -17.61
C ALA A 42 2.07 -9.38 -16.22
N ASP A 43 1.70 -10.61 -15.86
CA ASP A 43 1.08 -10.92 -14.56
C ASP A 43 2.10 -10.84 -13.43
N ASN A 44 3.35 -11.22 -13.70
CA ASN A 44 4.45 -11.07 -12.75
C ASN A 44 4.75 -9.58 -12.49
N ALA A 45 4.81 -8.76 -13.54
CA ALA A 45 5.06 -7.33 -13.38
C ALA A 45 3.93 -6.61 -12.61
N GLN A 46 2.66 -6.99 -12.81
CA GLN A 46 1.55 -6.43 -12.04
C GLN A 46 1.57 -6.90 -10.58
N THR A 47 1.87 -8.18 -10.34
CA THR A 47 1.99 -8.74 -8.99
C THR A 47 3.12 -8.08 -8.20
N ASP A 48 4.28 -7.89 -8.84
CA ASP A 48 5.44 -7.23 -8.24
C ASP A 48 5.15 -5.76 -7.90
N ARG A 49 4.48 -5.03 -8.81
CA ARG A 49 4.04 -3.66 -8.55
C ARG A 49 3.09 -3.60 -7.36
N LEU A 50 2.11 -4.48 -7.30
CA LEU A 50 1.16 -4.50 -6.18
C LEU A 50 1.85 -4.83 -4.85
N ALA A 51 2.80 -5.77 -4.85
CA ALA A 51 3.58 -6.11 -3.66
C ALA A 51 4.37 -4.90 -3.13
N LEU A 52 5.09 -4.20 -4.01
CA LEU A 52 5.85 -3.00 -3.64
C LEU A 52 4.95 -1.83 -3.25
N ALA A 53 3.79 -1.66 -3.90
CA ALA A 53 2.83 -0.63 -3.54
C ALA A 53 2.24 -0.87 -2.16
N ARG A 54 1.91 -2.12 -1.80
CA ARG A 54 1.48 -2.50 -0.45
C ARG A 54 2.56 -2.20 0.58
N GLU A 55 3.80 -2.56 0.27
CA GLU A 55 4.93 -2.29 1.14
C GLU A 55 5.13 -0.78 1.35
N TYR A 56 5.08 0.01 0.27
CA TYR A 56 5.15 1.46 0.35
C TYR A 56 4.03 2.03 1.23
N VAL A 57 2.77 1.65 1.00
CA VAL A 57 1.63 2.16 1.78
C VAL A 57 1.75 1.78 3.27
N ALA A 58 2.25 0.59 3.59
CA ALA A 58 2.44 0.14 4.96
C ALA A 58 3.52 0.95 5.70
N ASN A 59 4.62 1.32 5.02
CA ASN A 59 5.75 2.02 5.64
C ASN A 59 5.61 3.55 5.59
N ALA A 60 5.22 4.10 4.44
CA ALA A 60 5.06 5.55 4.24
C ALA A 60 3.75 6.09 4.82
N LYS A 61 2.80 5.21 5.15
CA LYS A 61 1.48 5.53 5.75
C LYS A 61 0.87 6.83 5.20
N PRO A 62 0.65 6.96 3.88
CA PRO A 62 0.09 8.17 3.27
C PRO A 62 -1.29 8.55 3.82
N HIS A 63 -1.99 7.60 4.47
CA HIS A 63 -3.27 7.82 5.14
C HIS A 63 -3.15 8.05 6.66
N GLY A 64 -1.94 8.07 7.22
CA GLY A 64 -1.68 8.15 8.66
C GLY A 64 -2.23 9.42 9.31
N PHE A 65 -2.51 10.46 8.52
CA PHE A 65 -3.20 11.65 9.01
C PHE A 65 -4.58 11.34 9.61
N LEU A 66 -5.26 10.30 9.13
CA LEU A 66 -6.56 9.90 9.66
C LEU A 66 -6.47 9.43 11.12
N ASP A 67 -5.29 9.00 11.57
CA ASP A 67 -5.07 8.56 12.95
C ASP A 67 -4.78 9.73 13.90
N HIS A 68 -4.53 10.92 13.34
CA HIS A 68 -4.29 12.17 14.07
C HIS A 68 -5.44 13.17 13.96
N LEU A 69 -6.60 12.75 13.42
CA LEU A 69 -7.79 13.60 13.37
C LEU A 69 -8.14 14.11 14.78
N PRO A 70 -8.23 15.43 15.01
CA PRO A 70 -8.61 15.99 16.29
C PRO A 70 -10.00 15.48 16.66
N PRO A 71 -10.34 15.38 17.95
CA PRO A 71 -11.71 15.01 18.34
C PRO A 71 -12.72 15.94 17.64
N PRO A 72 -13.92 15.44 17.30
CA PRO A 72 -14.89 16.25 16.62
C PRO A 72 -15.32 17.39 17.55
N ASP A 73 -15.51 18.59 16.99
CA ASP A 73 -16.05 19.73 17.73
C ASP A 73 -17.38 19.33 18.38
N PRO A 74 -17.49 19.34 19.73
CA PRO A 74 -18.69 18.90 20.42
C PRO A 74 -19.91 19.78 20.12
N ASP A 75 -19.70 21.02 19.67
CA ASP A 75 -20.75 21.97 19.32
C ASP A 75 -21.13 21.90 17.83
N ALA A 76 -20.48 21.04 17.04
CA ALA A 76 -20.84 20.82 15.65
C ALA A 76 -22.23 20.18 15.53
N ASP A 77 -22.89 20.44 14.39
CA ASP A 77 -24.18 19.81 14.09
C ASP A 77 -24.08 18.27 14.02
N ALA A 78 -25.23 17.62 14.19
CA ALA A 78 -25.33 16.16 14.27
C ALA A 78 -24.78 15.45 13.01
N ASP A 79 -24.91 16.05 11.83
CA ASP A 79 -24.41 15.50 10.57
C ASP A 79 -22.88 15.55 10.55
N ARG A 80 -22.26 16.67 10.95
CA ARG A 80 -20.80 16.80 11.11
C ARG A 80 -20.23 15.83 12.13
N LEU A 81 -20.89 15.66 13.27
CA LEU A 81 -20.50 14.67 14.27
C LEU A 81 -20.57 13.24 13.73
N ARG A 82 -21.61 12.91 12.94
CA ARG A 82 -21.75 11.60 12.28
C ARG A 82 -20.69 11.38 11.21
N LEU A 83 -20.40 12.37 10.36
CA LEU A 83 -19.32 12.30 9.37
C LEU A 83 -17.96 12.06 10.03
N ALA A 84 -17.66 12.81 11.10
CA ALA A 84 -16.40 12.65 11.81
C ALA A 84 -16.26 11.26 12.47
N ARG A 85 -17.36 10.67 12.96
CA ARG A 85 -17.38 9.29 13.44
C ARG A 85 -17.14 8.29 12.30
N ALA A 86 -17.84 8.47 11.17
CA ALA A 86 -17.67 7.59 10.00
C ALA A 86 -16.24 7.59 9.47
N VAL A 87 -15.61 8.76 9.32
CA VAL A 87 -14.20 8.89 8.88
C VAL A 87 -13.25 8.15 9.83
N ARG A 88 -13.47 8.24 11.14
CA ARG A 88 -12.67 7.50 12.13
C ARG A 88 -12.93 5.99 12.12
N ALA A 89 -14.16 5.58 11.81
CA ALA A 89 -14.56 4.18 11.74
C ALA A 89 -14.22 3.49 10.40
N MET A 90 -13.78 4.23 9.38
CA MET A 90 -13.42 3.65 8.08
C MET A 90 -12.38 2.52 8.25
N PRO A 91 -12.61 1.33 7.65
CA PRO A 91 -11.68 0.22 7.71
C PRO A 91 -10.33 0.60 7.07
N ARG A 92 -9.29 0.64 7.90
CA ARG A 92 -7.94 1.08 7.49
C ARG A 92 -7.31 0.10 6.51
N GLU A 93 -7.66 -1.18 6.61
CA GLU A 93 -7.18 -2.25 5.74
C GLU A 93 -7.71 -2.06 4.31
N VAL A 94 -9.00 -1.72 4.16
CA VAL A 94 -9.60 -1.44 2.84
C VAL A 94 -8.97 -0.18 2.25
N LEU A 95 -8.83 0.87 3.06
CA LEU A 95 -8.18 2.11 2.63
C LEU A 95 -6.75 1.86 2.13
N ALA A 96 -5.94 1.16 2.91
CA ALA A 96 -4.55 0.84 2.56
C ALA A 96 -4.47 -0.03 1.29
N GLN A 97 -5.34 -1.04 1.18
CA GLN A 97 -5.36 -1.93 0.03
C GLN A 97 -5.82 -1.22 -1.25
N SER A 98 -6.91 -0.44 -1.20
CA SER A 98 -7.38 0.35 -2.34
C SER A 98 -6.33 1.35 -2.80
N LEU A 99 -5.62 1.98 -1.86
CA LEU A 99 -4.54 2.89 -2.20
C LEU A 99 -3.36 2.15 -2.85
N ALA A 100 -3.00 0.97 -2.36
CA ALA A 100 -1.93 0.17 -2.96
C ALA A 100 -2.28 -0.28 -4.39
N VAL A 101 -3.53 -0.67 -4.65
CA VAL A 101 -4.01 -1.00 -6.00
C VAL A 101 -3.91 0.22 -6.92
N ALA A 102 -4.47 1.34 -6.49
CA ALA A 102 -4.44 2.59 -7.24
C ALA A 102 -3.00 3.07 -7.53
N LEU A 103 -2.07 2.83 -6.62
CA LEU A 103 -0.67 3.19 -6.80
C LEU A 103 0.04 2.23 -7.77
N ALA A 104 -0.20 0.93 -7.66
CA ALA A 104 0.37 -0.08 -8.56
C ALA A 104 -0.04 0.14 -10.03
N GLU A 105 -1.23 0.67 -10.27
CA GLU A 105 -1.72 1.03 -11.60
C GLU A 105 -1.01 2.24 -12.21
N ARG A 106 -0.57 3.19 -11.39
CA ARG A 106 -0.06 4.50 -11.84
C ARG A 106 1.46 4.63 -11.81
N ALA A 107 2.11 3.98 -10.85
CA ALA A 107 3.55 4.06 -10.68
C ALA A 107 4.26 2.95 -11.48
N SER A 108 5.45 3.27 -12.00
CA SER A 108 6.32 2.28 -12.60
C SER A 108 6.91 1.36 -11.52
N LEU A 109 7.35 0.17 -11.94
CA LEU A 109 7.97 -0.79 -11.02
C LEU A 109 9.25 -0.22 -10.37
N GLU A 110 10.04 0.54 -11.12
CA GLU A 110 11.23 1.22 -10.62
C GLU A 110 10.89 2.31 -9.59
N GLN A 111 9.88 3.14 -9.89
CA GLN A 111 9.40 4.16 -8.97
C GLN A 111 8.98 3.56 -7.63
N LEU A 112 8.22 2.45 -7.67
CA LEU A 112 7.77 1.75 -6.48
C LEU A 112 8.91 1.14 -5.67
N ARG A 113 9.95 0.59 -6.32
CA ARG A 113 11.12 0.05 -5.61
C ARG A 113 11.87 1.13 -4.85
N GLU A 114 12.16 2.25 -5.51
CA GLU A 114 12.89 3.36 -4.88
C GLU A 114 12.08 3.99 -3.75
N ALA A 115 10.79 4.24 -3.98
CA ALA A 115 9.91 4.79 -2.96
C ALA A 115 9.72 3.85 -1.76
N ALA A 116 9.58 2.53 -1.97
CA ALA A 116 9.50 1.57 -0.89
C ALA A 116 10.82 1.50 -0.10
N ALA A 117 11.97 1.56 -0.78
CA ALA A 117 13.27 1.63 -0.11
C ALA A 117 13.42 2.89 0.75
N TYR A 118 13.02 4.05 0.21
CA TYR A 118 13.00 5.29 0.98
C TYR A 118 12.05 5.20 2.18
N ALA A 119 10.83 4.68 2.01
CA ALA A 119 9.85 4.55 3.07
C ALA A 119 10.33 3.70 4.26
N ARG A 120 11.25 2.75 4.04
CA ARG A 120 11.88 1.94 5.10
C ARG A 120 13.05 2.64 5.81
N SER A 121 13.63 3.68 5.20
CA SER A 121 14.76 4.42 5.77
C SER A 121 14.33 5.26 6.98
N ASP A 122 15.30 5.67 7.81
CA ASP A 122 15.03 6.56 8.95
C ASP A 122 14.42 7.88 8.49
N ALA A 123 14.94 8.46 7.41
CA ALA A 123 14.40 9.68 6.81
C ALA A 123 12.96 9.50 6.31
N GLY A 124 12.65 8.36 5.68
CA GLY A 124 11.31 8.06 5.19
C GLY A 124 10.29 7.84 6.29
N ARG A 125 10.67 7.10 7.36
CA ARG A 125 9.82 6.90 8.54
C ARG A 125 9.56 8.21 9.27
N PHE A 126 10.61 9.02 9.46
CA PHE A 126 10.48 10.36 10.02
C PHE A 126 9.55 11.24 9.18
N ALA A 127 9.71 11.27 7.86
CA ALA A 127 8.83 12.02 6.97
C ALA A 127 7.37 11.54 7.07
N ALA A 128 7.11 10.23 7.07
CA ALA A 128 5.77 9.67 7.19
C ALA A 128 5.07 10.11 8.49
N ASP A 129 5.75 9.97 9.63
CA ASP A 129 5.24 10.38 10.94
C ASP A 129 5.00 11.90 11.00
N CYS A 130 5.89 12.68 10.39
CA CYS A 130 5.71 14.13 10.24
C CYS A 130 4.44 14.46 9.42
N PHE A 131 4.32 13.95 8.20
CA PHE A 131 3.20 14.23 7.30
C PHE A 131 1.85 13.83 7.90
N ALA A 132 1.82 12.74 8.68
CA ALA A 132 0.63 12.31 9.40
C ALA A 132 0.14 13.35 10.43
N ARG A 133 1.03 14.18 11.00
CA ARG A 133 0.68 15.15 12.06
C ARG A 133 0.42 16.56 11.54
N MET A 134 0.98 16.92 10.38
CA MET A 134 0.85 18.27 9.81
C MET A 134 -0.57 18.80 9.59
N PRO A 135 -1.59 18.01 9.18
CA PRO A 135 -2.92 18.57 8.94
C PRO A 135 -3.64 19.09 10.20
N PHE A 136 -3.14 18.80 11.41
CA PHE A 136 -3.87 19.06 12.67
C PHE A 136 -3.10 19.82 13.74
N ALA A 137 -1.78 19.97 13.63
CA ALA A 137 -1.07 20.95 14.43
C ALA A 137 -1.52 22.33 13.93
N GLY A 138 -2.19 23.15 14.75
CA GLY A 138 -2.70 24.48 14.39
C GLY A 138 -1.62 25.52 14.01
N ALA A 139 -0.65 25.13 13.20
CA ALA A 139 0.75 25.43 13.37
C ALA A 139 1.41 25.53 12.00
N ARG A 140 2.23 26.58 11.84
CA ARG A 140 3.18 26.74 10.75
C ARG A 140 3.99 25.44 10.61
N GLY A 141 4.38 25.06 9.39
CA GLY A 141 5.17 23.83 9.09
C GLY A 141 6.52 23.69 9.83
N GLU A 142 6.83 24.62 10.74
CA GLU A 142 7.96 24.68 11.65
C GLU A 142 8.04 23.48 12.62
N GLY A 143 6.92 22.82 12.94
CA GLY A 143 6.89 21.77 13.99
C GLY A 143 7.34 20.36 13.58
N CYS A 144 7.45 20.07 12.28
CA CYS A 144 7.87 18.75 11.80
C CYS A 144 9.38 18.55 11.80
N PHE A 145 10.12 19.62 11.55
CA PHE A 145 11.57 19.61 11.32
C PHE A 145 12.32 20.47 12.35
N GLY A 146 11.61 21.01 13.34
CA GLY A 146 12.12 22.01 14.29
C GLY A 146 12.29 21.47 15.71
N SER A 147 13.49 21.71 16.25
CA SER A 147 13.99 21.61 17.64
C SER A 147 14.74 20.35 18.09
N ASP A 148 14.69 19.24 17.36
CA ASP A 148 15.48 18.05 17.71
C ASP A 148 16.78 18.01 16.88
N GLU A 149 17.93 18.26 17.52
CA GLU A 149 19.25 18.25 16.88
C GLU A 149 19.56 16.89 16.22
N ASP A 150 19.01 15.81 16.76
CA ASP A 150 19.19 14.45 16.24
C ASP A 150 18.43 14.23 14.91
N GLN A 151 17.46 15.08 14.58
CA GLN A 151 16.63 14.96 13.37
C GLN A 151 17.10 15.86 12.22
N GLN A 152 17.97 16.84 12.48
CA GLN A 152 18.55 17.71 11.44
C GLN A 152 19.22 16.94 10.29
N PRO A 153 19.99 15.85 10.53
CA PRO A 153 20.63 15.11 9.45
C PRO A 153 19.64 14.43 8.48
N LEU A 154 18.39 14.20 8.91
CA LEU A 154 17.35 13.62 8.09
C LEU A 154 16.73 14.66 7.16
N PHE A 155 16.76 15.95 7.52
CA PHE A 155 16.10 17.01 6.75
C PHE A 155 16.58 17.08 5.30
N ALA A 156 17.90 17.07 5.08
CA ALA A 156 18.47 17.12 3.73
C ALA A 156 18.05 15.90 2.89
N GLN A 157 17.98 14.72 3.51
CA GLN A 157 17.54 13.49 2.86
C GLN A 157 16.06 13.54 2.50
N VAL A 158 15.22 14.09 3.38
CA VAL A 158 13.80 14.30 3.13
C VAL A 158 13.59 15.27 1.98
N VAL A 159 14.28 16.42 1.97
CA VAL A 159 14.18 17.41 0.89
C VAL A 159 14.61 16.81 -0.45
N ALA A 160 15.74 16.10 -0.47
CA ALA A 160 16.21 15.40 -1.67
C ALA A 160 15.17 14.39 -2.18
N ALA A 161 14.64 13.54 -1.30
CA ALA A 161 13.64 12.53 -1.64
C ALA A 161 12.32 13.14 -2.15
N GLN A 162 11.87 14.26 -1.57
CA GLN A 162 10.66 14.97 -2.00
C GLN A 162 10.81 15.59 -3.40
N SER A 163 12.03 15.96 -3.79
CA SER A 163 12.32 16.41 -5.16
C SER A 163 12.56 15.28 -6.15
N GLY A 164 12.73 14.04 -5.67
CA GLY A 164 13.03 12.84 -6.45
C GLY A 164 11.83 11.91 -6.66
N VAL A 165 12.13 10.67 -7.02
CA VAL A 165 11.14 9.61 -7.27
C VAL A 165 10.23 9.33 -6.06
N PRO A 166 10.72 9.27 -4.80
CA PRO A 166 9.83 9.08 -3.65
C PRO A 166 8.77 10.17 -3.53
N GLY A 167 9.12 11.43 -3.80
CA GLY A 167 8.17 12.55 -3.84
C GLY A 167 7.11 12.39 -4.94
N GLN A 168 7.49 11.91 -6.12
CA GLN A 168 6.54 11.63 -7.21
C GLN A 168 5.56 10.52 -6.82
N VAL A 169 6.04 9.43 -6.21
CA VAL A 169 5.18 8.34 -5.75
C VAL A 169 4.23 8.80 -4.64
N TYR A 170 4.68 9.68 -3.75
CA TYR A 170 3.80 10.32 -2.76
C TYR A 170 2.66 11.13 -3.42
N GLN A 171 2.96 11.89 -4.48
CA GLN A 171 1.93 12.61 -5.23
C GLN A 171 0.93 11.66 -5.92
N LEU A 172 1.40 10.56 -6.52
CA LEU A 172 0.52 9.54 -7.10
C LEU A 172 -0.38 8.88 -6.05
N ALA A 173 0.14 8.64 -4.84
CA ALA A 173 -0.66 8.15 -3.72
C ALA A 173 -1.71 9.19 -3.28
N ALA A 174 -1.35 10.48 -3.21
CA ALA A 174 -2.29 11.55 -2.89
C ALA A 174 -3.45 11.63 -3.89
N GLN A 175 -3.18 11.45 -5.20
CA GLN A 175 -4.22 11.38 -6.24
C GLN A 175 -5.16 10.17 -6.07
N GLY A 176 -4.66 9.06 -5.53
CA GLY A 176 -5.46 7.85 -5.25
C GLY A 176 -6.27 7.91 -3.95
N MET A 177 -5.96 8.85 -3.06
CA MET A 177 -6.54 8.90 -1.71
C MET A 177 -8.05 9.07 -1.73
N GLN A 178 -8.59 9.91 -2.62
CA GLN A 178 -10.04 10.13 -2.71
C GLN A 178 -10.80 8.83 -3.06
N GLY A 179 -10.29 8.05 -4.01
CA GLY A 179 -10.87 6.76 -4.38
C GLY A 179 -10.79 5.75 -3.23
N ALA A 180 -9.63 5.67 -2.58
CA ALA A 180 -9.43 4.77 -1.44
C ALA A 180 -10.37 5.12 -0.25
N ILE A 181 -10.58 6.40 0.05
CA ILE A 181 -11.53 6.86 1.06
C ILE A 181 -12.96 6.45 0.69
N ALA A 182 -13.35 6.62 -0.58
CA ALA A 182 -14.67 6.21 -1.04
C ALA A 182 -14.89 4.70 -0.93
N ASP A 183 -13.88 3.88 -1.27
CA ASP A 183 -13.93 2.43 -1.10
C ASP A 183 -14.07 2.03 0.38
N ALA A 184 -13.30 2.66 1.27
CA ALA A 184 -13.37 2.40 2.71
C ALA A 184 -14.73 2.82 3.29
N LEU A 185 -15.29 3.95 2.86
CA LEU A 185 -16.65 4.36 3.25
C LEU A 185 -17.72 3.39 2.74
N ARG A 186 -17.62 2.92 1.49
CA ARG A 186 -18.54 1.89 0.96
C ARG A 186 -18.45 0.59 1.75
N ALA A 187 -17.25 0.17 2.13
CA ALA A 187 -17.06 -1.00 2.98
C ALA A 187 -17.68 -0.81 4.38
N LEU A 188 -17.54 0.38 4.97
CA LEU A 188 -18.20 0.72 6.25
C LEU A 188 -19.73 0.72 6.12
N MET A 189 -20.28 1.31 5.07
CA MET A 189 -21.73 1.29 4.81
C MET A 189 -22.26 -0.13 4.56
N ALA A 190 -21.45 -1.02 3.99
CA ALA A 190 -21.83 -2.41 3.79
C ALA A 190 -21.87 -3.21 5.10
N SER A 191 -21.11 -2.80 6.13
CA SER A 191 -21.04 -3.49 7.42
C SER A 191 -21.87 -2.84 8.53
N ASP A 192 -22.28 -1.58 8.38
CA ASP A 192 -23.05 -0.81 9.35
C ASP A 192 -24.28 -0.14 8.70
N ASP A 193 -25.46 -0.69 8.99
CA ASP A 193 -26.74 -0.22 8.47
C ASP A 193 -27.11 1.21 8.91
N ASP A 194 -26.70 1.63 10.11
CA ASP A 194 -26.99 2.98 10.59
C ASP A 194 -26.10 4.00 9.90
N THR A 195 -24.84 3.64 9.61
CA THR A 195 -23.95 4.45 8.78
C THR A 195 -24.45 4.51 7.33
N ARG A 196 -24.93 3.40 6.77
CA ARG A 196 -25.54 3.35 5.43
C ARG A 196 -26.74 4.29 5.32
N ARG A 197 -27.73 4.14 6.20
CA ARG A 197 -28.93 5.01 6.24
C ARG A 197 -28.54 6.47 6.37
N PHE A 198 -27.56 6.78 7.23
CA PHE A 198 -27.06 8.14 7.37
C PHE A 198 -26.52 8.70 6.06
N PHE A 199 -25.66 7.96 5.35
CA PHE A 199 -25.09 8.43 4.08
C PHE A 199 -26.12 8.51 2.97
N ASP A 200 -27.08 7.59 2.90
CA ASP A 200 -28.18 7.64 1.93
C ASP A 200 -29.00 8.94 2.11
N ASP A 201 -29.39 9.24 3.34
CA ASP A 201 -30.14 10.46 3.69
C ASP A 201 -29.30 11.73 3.50
N TYR A 202 -28.06 11.72 3.99
CA TYR A 202 -27.15 12.85 3.91
C TYR A 202 -26.85 13.22 2.45
N CYS A 203 -26.54 12.24 1.60
CA CYS A 203 -26.24 12.47 0.19
C CYS A 203 -27.48 12.72 -0.69
N ALA A 204 -28.69 12.37 -0.22
CA ALA A 204 -29.93 12.83 -0.83
C ALA A 204 -30.15 14.33 -0.57
N ARG A 205 -29.93 14.79 0.67
CA ARG A 205 -30.05 16.22 1.04
C ARG A 205 -28.90 17.09 0.52
N GLN A 206 -27.68 16.55 0.48
CA GLN A 206 -26.45 17.25 0.15
C GLN A 206 -25.68 16.52 -0.98
N PRO A 207 -26.20 16.53 -2.22
CA PRO A 207 -25.68 15.71 -3.31
C PRO A 207 -24.23 16.02 -3.72
N GLN A 208 -23.77 17.24 -3.46
CA GLN A 208 -22.42 17.72 -3.80
C GLN A 208 -21.46 17.72 -2.61
N ALA A 209 -21.91 17.30 -1.42
CA ALA A 209 -21.08 17.38 -0.23
C ALA A 209 -20.04 16.25 -0.19
N GLY A 210 -18.79 16.64 0.07
CA GLY A 210 -17.67 15.75 0.43
C GLY A 210 -17.64 14.42 -0.33
N PRO A 211 -17.95 13.29 0.33
CA PRO A 211 -17.82 11.96 -0.26
C PRO A 211 -18.97 11.59 -1.22
N CYS A 212 -20.09 12.31 -1.21
CA CYS A 212 -21.32 11.91 -1.91
C CYS A 212 -21.15 11.66 -3.42
N PRO A 213 -20.39 12.48 -4.18
CA PRO A 213 -20.15 12.20 -5.59
C PRO A 213 -19.46 10.85 -5.84
N SER A 214 -18.58 10.42 -4.93
CA SER A 214 -17.79 9.18 -5.05
C SER A 214 -18.46 7.95 -4.43
N LEU A 215 -19.50 8.16 -3.62
CA LEU A 215 -20.33 7.11 -3.01
C LEU A 215 -21.51 6.70 -3.88
N ARG A 216 -21.94 7.57 -4.80
CA ARG A 216 -22.98 7.20 -5.76
C ARG A 216 -22.47 6.07 -6.66
N PRO A 217 -23.28 5.03 -6.91
CA PRO A 217 -22.96 4.11 -7.98
C PRO A 217 -22.81 4.91 -9.28
N PRO A 218 -21.83 4.59 -10.15
CA PRO A 218 -21.69 5.26 -11.42
C PRO A 218 -23.03 5.15 -12.17
N SER A 219 -23.56 6.30 -12.60
CA SER A 219 -24.82 6.38 -13.35
C SER A 219 -24.70 5.51 -14.61
N GLY A 220 -25.18 4.26 -14.53
CA GLY A 220 -24.95 3.24 -15.54
C GLY A 220 -24.83 1.80 -15.00
N ALA A 221 -24.61 1.63 -13.69
CA ALA A 221 -24.76 0.32 -13.05
C ALA A 221 -26.26 0.02 -12.84
N THR A 222 -26.92 -0.45 -13.89
CA THR A 222 -28.23 -1.10 -13.76
C THR A 222 -28.06 -2.23 -12.75
N PRO A 223 -28.89 -2.33 -11.68
CA PRO A 223 -28.88 -3.50 -10.83
C PRO A 223 -29.18 -4.69 -11.73
N THR A 224 -28.20 -5.59 -11.91
CA THR A 224 -28.47 -6.90 -12.47
C THR A 224 -29.50 -7.55 -11.56
N ALA A 225 -30.73 -7.59 -12.05
CA ALA A 225 -31.83 -8.27 -11.41
C ALA A 225 -31.55 -9.78 -11.45
N GLU A 226 -30.70 -10.24 -10.54
CA GLU A 226 -30.45 -11.65 -10.30
C GLU A 226 -30.63 -11.94 -8.81
N SER A 227 -31.84 -11.70 -8.34
CA SER A 227 -32.41 -12.37 -7.17
C SER A 227 -33.94 -12.23 -7.24
N ARG A 228 -34.50 -12.89 -8.24
CA ARG A 228 -35.90 -13.33 -8.25
C ARG A 228 -35.94 -14.75 -8.78
N ILE A 229 -35.18 -15.63 -8.13
CA ILE A 229 -35.39 -17.07 -8.16
C ILE A 229 -35.22 -17.53 -6.72
N HIS A 230 -36.26 -18.19 -6.22
CA HIS A 230 -36.51 -18.69 -4.87
C HIS A 230 -37.47 -17.85 -4.01
N ASP A 231 -38.73 -18.27 -4.19
CA ASP A 231 -39.92 -18.25 -3.33
C ASP A 231 -40.93 -17.12 -3.49
#